data_AF-A0A524MBT7-F1
#
_entry.id   AF-A0A524MBT7-F1
#
_cell.length_a   1.000
_cell.length_b   1.000
_cell.length_c   1.000
_cell.angle_alpha   90.00
_cell.angle_beta   90.00
_cell.angle_gamma   90.00
#
_symmetry.space_group_name_H-M   'P 1'
#
loop_
_entity.id
_entity.type
_entity.pdbx_description
1 polymer ?
#
loop_
_entity_poly.entity_id
_entity_poly.type
_entity_poly.pdbx_seq_one_letter_code
_entity_poly.pdbx_strand_id
1 'polypeptide(L)'
;MPLDIDDGKHRFIQDTYEISNSSKQVHQRRTEWLVIESINEFDQLLKRHPYLRDNTKFPEKYQRVTKYFQFKSLISMNPQMSIASLARNLGIPETTVFYWKKGIAPTLMKALLDNERVLREKESSMTMEYRKHYVPYYSVYSQFRKLSTKSRNIKKLSYLIEEISKTSSESLHIVELKPFNKGYQSHMHRLVRKISRFKKQIECEIDKRFEENASICIAVLDDKLYIWNQRKVKKHFLLLADELFYFHKNTRKSLIHSTQKHLGGIGVVRLSKIISQMTGYSYSKRAPVDSINADLKHEKRYLSGRTLRFIIDVLNDDFDSRIGQVKELGRQKQILNPKILDDALFDEVMTRLFAIVGSDGHIQPKLDRIQYSEWNSDRRNRVYQLLQIFGNVSIKPRKSKGKVVGLYFPPVFGRILLKLGMPAGDKVLQGYNLPQFILSGPITMQSCYLEELLPEEACLSIRNNGLAYVILGRRVVLRDLSKCESYGFHSKLNRTHVQLIRKYGRKDSKCYDSDEVKEISFVSSRAVLKMLSRTKETSITASQLIQIIKSNPPTLLDDERKLLANIGIQTKQSWKEATLYESGRVSILWEIRTKSQHDTALWGIIAPPNDVVKFEKFQLWLRNNPQLS
;
A
#
# COMPACT_ATOMS: atom_id res chain seq x y z
N MET A 1 45.14 11.96 -42.13
CA MET A 1 46.16 11.40 -41.21
C MET A 1 45.42 10.77 -40.03
N PRO A 2 45.53 9.46 -39.81
CA PRO A 2 44.87 8.77 -38.71
C PRO A 2 45.71 8.94 -37.43
N LEU A 3 45.06 9.21 -36.30
CA LEU A 3 45.70 9.23 -34.99
C LEU A 3 45.23 8.03 -34.19
N ASP A 4 46.22 7.44 -33.53
CA ASP A 4 46.27 6.13 -32.93
C ASP A 4 45.26 5.88 -31.81
N ILE A 5 44.87 4.61 -31.74
CA ILE A 5 44.18 3.97 -30.64
C ILE A 5 45.21 3.79 -29.52
N ASP A 6 45.05 4.52 -28.41
CA ASP A 6 45.83 4.30 -27.20
C ASP A 6 45.03 3.47 -26.18
N ASP A 7 45.54 2.26 -25.95
CA ASP A 7 45.01 1.23 -25.07
C ASP A 7 45.45 1.53 -23.62
N GLY A 8 44.74 2.46 -22.98
CA GLY A 8 44.99 2.90 -21.61
C GLY A 8 44.57 1.90 -20.53
N LYS A 9 45.32 0.80 -20.39
CA LYS A 9 45.32 -0.07 -19.20
C LYS A 9 45.93 0.68 -18.00
N HIS A 10 45.11 1.32 -17.17
CA HIS A 10 45.53 1.78 -15.85
C HIS A 10 45.10 0.84 -14.72
N ARG A 11 46.09 0.07 -14.28
CA ARG A 11 46.50 -0.25 -12.89
C ARG A 11 45.48 0.08 -11.78
N PHE A 12 44.92 -0.96 -11.19
CA PHE A 12 44.76 -1.08 -9.74
C PHE A 12 45.40 -2.41 -9.32
N ILE A 13 46.72 -2.36 -9.10
CA ILE A 13 47.47 -3.36 -8.34
C ILE A 13 48.06 -2.60 -7.17
N GLN A 14 47.39 -2.67 -6.02
CA GLN A 14 47.97 -2.54 -4.70
C GLN A 14 46.91 -3.03 -3.71
N ASP A 15 47.19 -4.18 -3.13
CA ASP A 15 46.65 -4.79 -1.88
C ASP A 15 46.45 -6.31 -1.99
N THR A 16 47.42 -7.02 -2.57
CA THR A 16 47.45 -8.50 -2.58
C THR A 16 48.64 -9.10 -1.82
N TYR A 17 49.31 -8.33 -0.95
CA TYR A 17 50.45 -8.83 -0.16
C TYR A 17 50.17 -9.12 1.33
N GLU A 18 48.91 -9.04 1.79
CA GLU A 18 48.52 -9.48 3.14
C GLU A 18 47.54 -10.67 3.20
N ILE A 19 47.29 -11.36 2.09
CA ILE A 19 46.33 -12.50 2.06
C ILE A 19 47.02 -13.87 1.97
N SER A 20 48.33 -13.94 1.68
CA SER A 20 49.04 -15.23 1.58
C SER A 20 49.28 -15.91 2.93
N ASN A 21 49.36 -15.17 4.03
CA ASN A 21 49.58 -15.72 5.38
C ASN A 21 48.29 -16.14 6.12
N SER A 22 47.09 -15.79 5.63
CA SER A 22 45.82 -16.24 6.23
C SER A 22 45.33 -17.59 5.66
N SER A 23 45.77 -17.98 4.47
CA SER A 23 45.32 -19.21 3.80
C SER A 23 45.76 -20.49 4.53
N LYS A 24 46.97 -20.52 5.10
CA LYS A 24 47.47 -21.66 5.89
C LYS A 24 46.83 -21.77 7.28
N GLN A 25 46.56 -20.65 7.96
CA GLN A 25 45.83 -20.67 9.24
C GLN A 25 44.33 -20.98 9.07
N VAL A 26 43.72 -20.60 7.94
CA VAL A 26 42.33 -20.97 7.61
C VAL A 26 42.22 -22.45 7.19
N HIS A 27 43.28 -23.07 6.66
CA HIS A 27 43.31 -24.52 6.41
C HIS A 27 43.58 -25.35 7.67
N GLN A 28 44.37 -24.85 8.64
CA GLN A 28 44.57 -25.57 9.90
C GLN A 28 43.35 -25.53 10.85
N ARG A 29 42.48 -24.51 10.77
CA ARG A 29 41.20 -24.48 11.51
C ARG A 29 40.08 -25.34 10.87
N ARG A 30 40.33 -26.01 9.73
CA ARG A 30 39.29 -26.72 8.95
C ARG A 30 39.11 -28.22 9.28
N THR A 31 39.84 -28.78 10.24
CA THR A 31 39.80 -30.23 10.50
C THR A 31 39.88 -30.61 11.98
N GLU A 32 39.14 -29.94 12.85
CA GLU A 32 38.56 -30.68 13.97
C GLU A 32 37.42 -31.51 13.39
N TRP A 33 37.73 -32.74 13.00
CA TRP A 33 36.71 -33.68 12.56
C TRP A 33 35.72 -33.84 13.71
N LEU A 34 34.45 -33.47 13.49
CA LEU A 34 33.39 -33.82 14.43
C LEU A 34 33.42 -35.33 14.65
N VAL A 35 33.81 -35.75 15.85
CA VAL A 35 33.72 -37.12 16.29
C VAL A 35 32.48 -37.23 17.16
N ILE A 36 31.57 -38.15 16.81
CA ILE A 36 30.43 -38.46 17.66
C ILE A 36 30.88 -39.51 18.67
N GLU A 37 30.88 -39.13 19.94
CA GLU A 37 31.39 -39.94 21.04
C GLU A 37 30.32 -40.81 21.68
N SER A 38 29.06 -40.37 21.64
CA SER A 38 27.93 -41.07 22.27
C SER A 38 26.68 -41.15 21.40
N ILE A 39 25.79 -42.09 21.73
CA ILE A 39 24.45 -42.17 21.11
C ILE A 39 23.60 -40.92 21.38
N ASN A 40 23.77 -40.29 22.55
CA ASN A 40 23.08 -39.06 22.90
C ASN A 40 23.49 -37.90 21.98
N GLU A 41 24.79 -37.75 21.73
CA GLU A 41 25.32 -36.76 20.78
C GLU A 41 24.83 -37.05 19.35
N PHE A 42 24.84 -38.33 18.95
CA PHE A 42 24.26 -38.75 17.66
C PHE A 42 22.79 -38.32 17.53
N ASP A 43 21.98 -38.54 18.56
CA ASP A 43 20.56 -38.19 18.56
C ASP A 43 20.33 -36.67 18.56
N GLN A 44 21.17 -35.90 19.26
CA GLN A 44 21.13 -34.43 19.23
C GLN A 44 21.44 -33.89 17.83
N LEU A 45 22.48 -34.41 17.17
CA LEU A 45 22.80 -34.06 15.79
C LEU A 45 21.68 -34.50 14.85
N LEU A 46 21.10 -35.70 15.05
CA LEU A 46 20.01 -36.19 14.23
C LEU A 46 18.74 -35.31 14.33
N LYS A 47 18.49 -34.62 15.46
CA LYS A 47 17.41 -33.62 15.56
C LYS A 47 17.62 -32.44 14.60
N ARG A 48 18.87 -32.07 14.31
CA ARG A 48 19.22 -31.04 13.30
C ARG A 48 19.16 -31.54 11.87
N HIS A 49 19.04 -32.85 11.64
CA HIS A 49 18.94 -33.48 10.32
C HIS A 49 17.73 -34.43 10.23
N PRO A 50 16.49 -33.94 10.50
CA PRO A 50 15.31 -34.78 10.69
C PRO A 50 14.92 -35.60 9.45
N TYR A 51 15.37 -35.20 8.27
CA TYR A 51 15.09 -35.90 7.02
C TYR A 51 15.85 -37.20 6.82
N LEU A 52 16.94 -37.43 7.56
CA LEU A 52 17.62 -38.73 7.49
C LEU A 52 16.69 -39.86 7.97
N ARG A 53 15.67 -39.52 8.77
CA ARG A 53 14.59 -40.40 9.23
C ARG A 53 13.58 -40.76 8.13
N ASP A 54 13.61 -40.08 6.99
CA ASP A 54 12.74 -40.35 5.85
C ASP A 54 13.26 -41.51 4.97
N ASN A 55 14.51 -41.95 5.20
CA ASN A 55 15.06 -43.10 4.51
C ASN A 55 14.26 -44.36 4.90
N THR A 56 13.79 -45.14 3.93
CA THR A 56 13.02 -46.36 4.17
C THR A 56 13.77 -47.38 5.02
N LYS A 57 15.11 -47.40 4.93
CA LYS A 57 16.00 -48.25 5.75
C LYS A 57 16.50 -47.54 7.02
N PHE A 58 15.91 -46.42 7.43
CA PHE A 58 16.34 -45.70 8.62
C PHE A 58 16.32 -46.57 9.89
N PRO A 59 15.26 -47.36 10.20
CA PRO A 59 15.25 -48.20 11.40
C PRO A 59 16.44 -49.17 11.47
N GLU A 60 16.72 -49.88 10.38
CA GLU A 60 17.87 -50.80 10.28
C GLU A 60 19.20 -50.06 10.44
N LYS A 61 19.35 -48.90 9.79
CA LYS A 61 20.57 -48.09 9.86
C LYS A 61 20.79 -47.49 11.25
N TYR A 62 19.73 -47.08 11.93
CA TYR A 62 19.79 -46.56 13.30
C TYR A 62 20.18 -47.66 14.28
N GLN A 63 19.58 -48.85 14.16
CA GLN A 63 19.97 -50.01 14.97
C GLN A 63 21.46 -50.35 14.81
N ARG A 64 22.01 -50.25 13.59
CA ARG A 64 23.46 -50.42 13.36
C ARG A 64 24.30 -49.35 14.09
N VAL A 65 23.83 -48.12 14.19
CA VAL A 65 24.49 -47.06 14.97
C VAL A 65 24.44 -47.37 16.47
N THR A 66 23.29 -47.81 16.99
CA THR A 66 23.17 -48.23 18.40
C THR A 66 24.16 -49.36 18.73
N LYS A 67 24.22 -50.40 17.89
CA LYS A 67 25.17 -51.51 18.03
C LYS A 67 26.62 -51.07 17.92
N TYR A 68 26.92 -50.05 17.12
CA TYR A 68 28.26 -49.47 17.00
C TYR A 68 28.71 -48.76 18.29
N PHE A 69 27.81 -48.05 18.97
CA PHE A 69 28.15 -47.46 20.28
C PHE A 69 28.29 -48.51 21.38
N GLN A 70 27.48 -49.58 21.34
CA GLN A 70 27.69 -50.75 22.21
C GLN A 70 29.05 -51.40 21.95
N PHE A 71 29.44 -51.56 20.67
CA PHE A 71 30.78 -52.01 20.28
C PHE A 71 31.88 -51.13 20.88
N LYS A 72 31.78 -49.80 20.74
CA LYS A 72 32.75 -48.87 21.32
C LYS A 72 32.86 -49.03 22.84
N SER A 73 31.73 -49.17 23.55
CA SER A 73 31.71 -49.37 24.99
C SER A 73 32.34 -50.71 25.42
N LEU A 74 32.12 -51.79 24.66
CA LEU A 74 32.73 -53.09 24.94
C LEU A 74 34.25 -53.08 24.71
N ILE A 75 34.70 -52.42 23.63
CA ILE A 75 36.13 -52.25 23.33
C ILE A 75 36.81 -51.37 24.37
N SER A 76 36.16 -50.31 24.86
CA SER A 76 36.75 -49.45 25.89
C SER A 76 36.89 -50.18 27.24
N MET A 77 35.96 -51.07 27.56
CA MET A 77 36.01 -51.90 28.77
C MET A 77 37.00 -53.08 28.65
N ASN A 78 37.16 -53.64 27.44
CA ASN A 78 38.07 -54.76 27.21
C ASN A 78 38.73 -54.68 25.81
N PRO A 79 39.89 -54.00 25.71
CA PRO A 79 40.56 -53.77 24.42
C PRO A 79 41.03 -55.05 23.69
N GLN A 80 41.25 -56.14 24.43
CA GLN A 80 41.78 -57.41 23.91
C GLN A 80 40.70 -58.37 23.40
N MET A 81 39.42 -57.97 23.41
CA MET A 81 38.33 -58.83 22.98
C MET A 81 38.46 -59.24 21.49
N SER A 82 38.33 -60.54 21.23
CA SER A 82 38.41 -61.09 19.86
C SER A 82 37.23 -60.62 19.01
N ILE A 83 37.41 -60.58 17.68
CA ILE A 83 36.35 -60.20 16.73
C ILE A 83 35.14 -61.14 16.87
N ALA A 84 35.37 -62.44 16.99
CA ALA A 84 34.32 -63.45 17.17
C ALA A 84 33.52 -63.24 18.47
N SER A 85 34.21 -62.92 19.57
CA SER A 85 33.56 -62.61 20.85
C SER A 85 32.70 -61.34 20.78
N LEU A 86 33.21 -60.27 20.16
CA LEU A 86 32.48 -59.03 19.95
C LEU A 86 31.25 -59.22 19.04
N ALA A 87 31.40 -60.00 17.97
CA ALA A 87 30.32 -60.31 17.02
C ALA A 87 29.19 -61.09 17.70
N ARG A 88 29.54 -62.08 18.53
CA ARG A 88 28.59 -62.86 19.34
C ARG A 88 27.85 -61.97 20.34
N ASN A 89 28.57 -61.13 21.09
CA ASN A 89 27.98 -60.24 22.10
C ASN A 89 27.02 -59.20 21.52
N LEU A 90 27.29 -58.71 20.31
CA LEU A 90 26.48 -57.68 19.64
C LEU A 90 25.41 -58.27 18.68
N GLY A 91 25.44 -59.58 18.45
CA GLY A 91 24.58 -60.27 17.47
C GLY A 91 24.69 -59.66 16.07
N ILE A 92 25.92 -59.48 15.56
CA ILE A 92 26.21 -58.94 14.22
C ILE A 92 27.30 -59.76 13.52
N PRO A 93 27.39 -59.73 12.19
CA PRO A 93 28.43 -60.46 11.46
C PRO A 93 29.85 -60.01 11.85
N GLU A 94 30.78 -60.96 11.96
CA GLU A 94 32.20 -60.68 12.26
C GLU A 94 32.82 -59.68 11.29
N THR A 95 32.41 -59.70 10.02
CA THR A 95 32.84 -58.73 9.00
C THR A 95 32.49 -57.29 9.38
N THR A 96 31.32 -57.06 10.01
CA THR A 96 30.91 -55.73 10.47
C THR A 96 31.78 -55.26 11.63
N VAL A 97 32.04 -56.14 12.60
CA VAL A 97 32.94 -55.87 13.73
C VAL A 97 34.36 -55.59 13.26
N PHE A 98 34.86 -56.36 12.29
CA PHE A 98 36.16 -56.15 11.67
C PHE A 98 36.27 -54.75 11.06
N TYR A 99 35.27 -54.32 10.28
CA TYR A 99 35.25 -52.97 9.71
C TYR A 99 35.17 -51.88 10.79
N TRP A 100 34.38 -52.08 11.84
CA TRP A 100 34.29 -51.15 12.96
C TRP A 100 35.60 -51.04 13.75
N LYS A 101 36.29 -52.16 13.98
CA LYS A 101 37.63 -52.19 14.61
C LYS A 101 38.69 -51.49 13.75
N LYS A 102 38.51 -51.49 12.42
CA LYS A 102 39.31 -50.69 11.46
C LYS A 102 38.90 -49.21 11.37
N GLY A 103 37.96 -48.75 12.21
CA GLY A 103 37.53 -47.34 12.24
C GLY A 103 36.46 -46.96 11.21
N ILE A 104 35.86 -47.93 10.50
CA ILE A 104 34.81 -47.64 9.51
C ILE A 104 33.47 -47.50 10.24
N ALA A 105 33.01 -46.27 10.41
CA ALA A 105 31.73 -45.98 11.07
C ALA A 105 30.51 -46.43 10.23
N PRO A 106 29.33 -46.64 10.86
CA PRO A 106 28.08 -46.89 10.15
C PRO A 106 27.75 -45.81 9.11
N THR A 107 27.16 -46.21 7.98
CA THR A 107 26.86 -45.31 6.86
C THR A 107 25.93 -44.14 7.24
N LEU A 108 25.01 -44.35 8.17
CA LEU A 108 24.14 -43.27 8.69
C LEU A 108 24.91 -42.25 9.54
N MET A 109 25.89 -42.70 10.33
CA MET A 109 26.78 -41.82 11.09
C MET A 109 27.65 -40.97 10.17
N LYS A 110 28.23 -41.59 9.13
CA LYS A 110 28.95 -40.87 8.07
C LYS A 110 28.06 -39.84 7.38
N ALA A 111 26.84 -40.23 6.98
CA ALA A 111 25.90 -39.31 6.36
C ALA A 111 25.50 -38.15 7.30
N LEU A 112 25.29 -38.42 8.59
CA LEU A 112 24.99 -37.37 9.57
C LEU A 112 26.13 -36.38 9.71
N LEU A 113 27.36 -36.86 9.84
CA LEU A 113 28.57 -36.03 9.92
C LEU A 113 28.80 -35.21 8.66
N ASP A 114 28.62 -35.81 7.48
CA ASP A 114 28.75 -35.10 6.20
C ASP A 114 27.72 -33.95 6.10
N ASN A 115 26.47 -34.18 6.54
CA ASN A 115 25.44 -33.14 6.53
C ASN A 115 25.63 -32.08 7.62
N GLU A 116 26.11 -32.46 8.80
CA GLU A 116 26.44 -31.51 9.87
C GLU A 116 27.61 -30.62 9.48
N ARG A 117 28.64 -31.17 8.83
CA ARG A 117 29.75 -30.38 8.28
C ARG A 117 29.23 -29.31 7.32
N VAL A 118 28.41 -29.69 6.34
CA VAL A 118 27.86 -28.75 5.35
C VAL A 118 26.96 -27.70 6.02
N LEU A 119 26.15 -28.10 7.00
CA LEU A 119 25.33 -27.16 7.78
C LEU A 119 26.20 -26.14 8.53
N ARG A 120 27.24 -26.59 9.24
CA ARG A 120 28.16 -25.71 9.97
C ARG A 120 28.93 -24.77 9.04
N GLU A 121 29.43 -25.28 7.91
CA GLU A 121 30.09 -24.46 6.89
C GLU A 121 29.15 -23.34 6.43
N LYS A 122 27.89 -23.68 6.14
CA LYS A 122 26.91 -22.70 5.73
C LYS A 122 26.59 -21.71 6.85
N GLU A 123 26.25 -22.17 8.05
CA GLU A 123 25.97 -21.31 9.20
C GLU A 123 27.16 -20.38 9.46
N SER A 124 28.39 -20.87 9.36
CA SER A 124 29.62 -20.08 9.51
C SER A 124 29.82 -19.02 8.41
N SER A 125 29.35 -19.30 7.18
CA SER A 125 29.42 -18.35 6.06
C SER A 125 28.34 -17.27 6.09
N MET A 126 27.29 -17.44 6.92
CA MET A 126 26.22 -16.46 7.02
C MET A 126 26.71 -15.21 7.75
N THR A 127 26.39 -14.04 7.20
CA THR A 127 26.63 -12.79 7.93
C THR A 127 25.72 -12.70 9.15
N MET A 128 26.12 -11.92 10.15
CA MET A 128 25.33 -11.72 11.37
C MET A 128 23.95 -11.13 11.05
N GLU A 129 23.86 -10.26 10.06
CA GLU A 129 22.61 -9.66 9.58
C GLU A 129 21.67 -10.72 9.00
N TYR A 130 22.18 -11.64 8.16
CA TYR A 130 21.36 -12.70 7.58
C TYR A 130 20.84 -13.69 8.64
N ARG A 131 21.66 -13.99 9.65
CA ARG A 131 21.28 -14.92 10.73
C ARG A 131 20.05 -14.44 11.52
N LYS A 132 19.85 -13.12 11.67
CA LYS A 132 18.66 -12.56 12.34
C LYS A 132 17.36 -12.98 11.67
N HIS A 133 17.35 -13.07 10.35
CA HIS A 133 16.18 -13.44 9.56
C HIS A 133 16.09 -14.93 9.25
N TYR A 134 17.17 -15.69 9.46
CA TYR A 134 17.25 -17.08 9.02
C TYR A 134 16.47 -18.01 9.96
N VAL A 135 15.50 -18.73 9.40
CA VAL A 135 14.80 -19.81 10.09
C VAL A 135 15.40 -21.14 9.62
N PRO A 136 16.08 -21.90 10.50
CA PRO A 136 16.73 -23.14 10.11
C PRO A 136 15.72 -24.17 9.62
N TYR A 137 16.02 -24.84 8.50
CA TYR A 137 15.08 -25.79 7.90
C TYR A 137 14.63 -26.89 8.89
N TYR A 138 15.51 -27.31 9.82
CA TYR A 138 15.21 -28.39 10.76
C TYR A 138 14.16 -28.01 11.82
N SER A 139 13.97 -26.71 12.12
CA SER A 139 12.92 -26.27 13.05
C SER A 139 11.53 -26.39 12.45
N VAL A 140 11.43 -26.26 11.12
CA VAL A 140 10.15 -26.27 10.39
C VAL A 140 9.89 -27.56 9.61
N TYR A 141 10.90 -28.43 9.46
CA TYR A 141 10.86 -29.61 8.59
C TYR A 141 9.70 -30.54 8.91
N SER A 142 9.52 -30.89 10.19
CA SER A 142 8.51 -31.86 10.62
C SER A 142 7.08 -31.37 10.33
N GLN A 143 6.85 -30.07 10.47
CA GLN A 143 5.57 -29.42 10.22
C GLN A 143 5.26 -29.38 8.72
N PHE A 144 6.23 -28.96 7.89
CA PHE A 144 6.09 -28.95 6.44
C PHE A 144 5.97 -30.35 5.83
N ARG A 145 6.70 -31.34 6.36
CA ARG A 145 6.64 -32.75 5.91
C ARG A 145 5.21 -33.29 5.99
N LYS A 146 4.50 -33.04 7.10
CA LYS A 146 3.09 -33.45 7.30
C LYS A 146 2.14 -32.84 6.25
N LEU A 147 2.45 -31.66 5.72
CA LEU A 147 1.62 -30.96 4.72
C LEU A 147 1.92 -31.37 3.27
N SER A 148 3.08 -31.97 3.02
CA SER A 148 3.55 -32.32 1.69
C SER A 148 2.86 -33.55 1.07
N THR A 149 2.23 -34.41 1.89
CA THR A 149 1.86 -35.76 1.47
C THR A 149 0.42 -35.92 0.96
N LYS A 150 -0.63 -35.24 1.48
CA LYS A 150 -2.03 -35.59 1.09
C LYS A 150 -3.14 -34.52 1.11
N SER A 151 -2.94 -33.21 1.37
CA SER A 151 -4.10 -32.28 1.42
C SER A 151 -3.92 -30.93 0.70
N ARG A 152 -4.96 -30.44 0.02
CA ARG A 152 -5.10 -29.04 -0.47
C ARG A 152 -5.36 -28.03 0.66
N ASN A 153 -4.93 -28.34 1.89
CA ASN A 153 -5.32 -27.57 3.06
C ASN A 153 -4.52 -26.25 3.16
N ILE A 154 -4.98 -25.23 2.42
CA ILE A 154 -4.43 -23.87 2.43
C ILE A 154 -4.48 -23.32 3.85
N LYS A 155 -5.55 -23.55 4.60
CA LYS A 155 -5.69 -23.09 6.00
C LYS A 155 -4.55 -23.58 6.89
N LYS A 156 -4.20 -24.88 6.84
CA LYS A 156 -3.07 -25.43 7.61
C LYS A 156 -1.72 -24.84 7.18
N LEU A 157 -1.54 -24.56 5.88
CA LEU A 157 -0.32 -23.95 5.37
C LEU A 157 -0.21 -22.49 5.78
N SER A 158 -1.32 -21.74 5.73
CA SER A 158 -1.43 -20.37 6.23
C SER A 158 -1.11 -20.30 7.72
N TYR A 159 -1.68 -21.20 8.53
CA TYR A 159 -1.41 -21.28 9.97
C TYR A 159 0.08 -21.55 10.25
N LEU A 160 0.70 -22.47 9.52
CA LEU A 160 2.13 -22.75 9.69
C LEU A 160 3.02 -21.55 9.35
N ILE A 161 2.73 -20.85 8.24
CA ILE A 161 3.48 -19.65 7.84
C ILE A 161 3.30 -18.54 8.87
N GLU A 162 2.09 -18.40 9.41
CA GLU A 162 1.77 -17.46 10.48
C GLU A 162 2.54 -17.79 11.77
N GLU A 163 2.56 -19.05 12.21
CA GLU A 163 3.36 -19.47 13.38
C GLU A 163 4.85 -19.17 13.20
N ILE A 164 5.41 -19.42 12.00
CA ILE A 164 6.81 -19.06 11.71
C ILE A 164 7.02 -17.54 11.81
N SER A 165 6.08 -16.73 11.33
CA SER A 165 6.20 -15.27 11.42
C SER A 165 6.15 -14.73 12.85
N LYS A 166 5.73 -15.55 13.82
CA LYS A 166 5.66 -15.20 15.25
C LYS A 166 6.90 -15.65 16.03
N THR A 167 7.81 -16.42 15.44
CA THR A 167 8.99 -16.94 16.17
C THR A 167 10.06 -15.89 16.48
N SER A 168 9.99 -14.71 15.86
CA SER A 168 10.91 -13.59 16.11
C SER A 168 10.23 -12.25 15.91
N SER A 169 10.81 -11.19 16.48
CA SER A 169 10.37 -9.80 16.28
C SER A 169 10.80 -9.19 14.93
N GLU A 170 11.61 -9.91 14.16
CA GLU A 170 12.04 -9.47 12.83
C GLU A 170 10.86 -9.43 11.85
N SER A 171 10.81 -8.39 11.01
CA SER A 171 9.75 -8.24 10.01
C SER A 171 9.87 -9.24 8.86
N LEU A 172 11.06 -9.81 8.66
CA LEU A 172 11.34 -10.76 7.59
C LEU A 172 11.92 -12.05 8.15
N HIS A 173 11.35 -13.18 7.70
CA HIS A 173 11.85 -14.52 7.95
C HIS A 173 12.23 -15.21 6.64
N ILE A 174 13.37 -15.87 6.63
CA ILE A 174 13.92 -16.59 5.48
C ILE A 174 14.01 -18.06 5.87
N VAL A 175 13.00 -18.80 5.44
CA VAL A 175 12.86 -20.22 5.72
C VAL A 175 13.49 -21.01 4.60
N GLU A 176 14.47 -21.83 4.93
CA GLU A 176 15.04 -22.78 3.99
C GLU A 176 14.17 -24.03 3.90
N LEU A 177 13.67 -24.34 2.70
CA LEU A 177 12.75 -25.48 2.51
C LEU A 177 13.46 -26.75 2.03
N LYS A 178 14.76 -26.67 1.72
CA LYS A 178 15.54 -27.80 1.21
C LYS A 178 16.78 -28.06 2.08
N PRO A 179 17.01 -29.31 2.53
CA PRO A 179 18.28 -29.68 3.16
C PRO A 179 19.43 -29.68 2.14
N PHE A 180 20.66 -29.55 2.63
CA PHE A 180 21.84 -29.28 1.80
C PHE A 180 22.25 -30.39 0.83
N ASN A 181 21.70 -31.60 0.98
CA ASN A 181 22.09 -32.76 0.19
C ASN A 181 21.12 -33.08 -0.95
N LYS A 182 21.65 -33.26 -2.17
CA LYS A 182 20.88 -33.30 -3.43
C LYS A 182 20.00 -34.54 -3.61
N GLY A 183 20.14 -35.58 -2.79
CA GLY A 183 19.57 -36.91 -3.05
C GLY A 183 18.16 -37.18 -2.52
N TYR A 184 17.62 -36.32 -1.66
CA TYR A 184 16.37 -36.64 -0.94
C TYR A 184 15.37 -35.49 -1.07
N GLN A 185 14.12 -35.83 -1.41
CA GLN A 185 12.86 -35.07 -1.20
C GLN A 185 12.21 -34.35 -2.38
N SER A 186 11.67 -35.13 -3.31
CA SER A 186 10.66 -34.66 -4.28
C SER A 186 9.45 -33.96 -3.62
N HIS A 187 9.13 -34.28 -2.37
CA HIS A 187 7.99 -33.73 -1.65
C HIS A 187 8.17 -32.26 -1.25
N MET A 188 9.39 -31.81 -0.90
CA MET A 188 9.63 -30.39 -0.58
C MET A 188 9.57 -29.53 -1.84
N HIS A 189 10.06 -30.02 -2.98
CA HIS A 189 9.85 -29.35 -4.27
C HIS A 189 8.36 -29.22 -4.63
N ARG A 190 7.54 -30.24 -4.33
CA ARG A 190 6.08 -30.16 -4.49
C ARG A 190 5.47 -29.10 -3.57
N LEU A 191 5.94 -28.99 -2.32
CA LEU A 191 5.50 -27.98 -1.38
C LEU A 191 5.86 -26.55 -1.83
N VAL A 192 7.10 -26.33 -2.25
CA VAL A 192 7.58 -25.04 -2.81
C VAL A 192 6.67 -24.61 -3.96
N ARG A 193 6.45 -25.50 -4.95
CA ARG A 193 5.55 -25.24 -6.09
C ARG A 193 4.12 -24.94 -5.65
N LYS A 194 3.64 -25.62 -4.60
CA LYS A 194 2.31 -25.43 -4.03
C LYS A 194 2.18 -24.05 -3.37
N ILE A 195 3.15 -23.64 -2.56
CA ILE A 195 3.18 -22.31 -1.95
C ILE A 195 3.18 -21.25 -3.05
N SER A 196 4.04 -21.37 -4.07
CA SER A 196 4.08 -20.43 -5.19
C SER A 196 2.74 -20.37 -5.95
N ARG A 197 2.10 -21.52 -6.20
CA ARG A 197 0.82 -21.60 -6.93
C ARG A 197 -0.35 -20.98 -6.15
N PHE A 198 -0.40 -21.20 -4.84
CA PHE A 198 -1.52 -20.78 -3.99
C PHE A 198 -1.24 -19.54 -3.15
N LYS A 199 -0.16 -18.84 -3.45
CA LYS A 199 0.32 -17.66 -2.72
C LYS A 199 -0.80 -16.70 -2.30
N LYS A 200 -1.56 -16.15 -3.25
CA LYS A 200 -2.62 -15.17 -2.95
C LYS A 200 -3.72 -15.73 -2.03
N GLN A 201 -4.03 -17.01 -2.15
CA GLN A 201 -5.02 -17.68 -1.30
C GLN A 201 -4.46 -17.88 0.12
N ILE A 202 -3.17 -18.19 0.23
CA ILE A 202 -2.49 -18.30 1.52
C ILE A 202 -2.49 -16.96 2.24
N GLU A 203 -2.07 -15.88 1.56
CA GLU A 203 -2.04 -14.51 2.08
C GLU A 203 -3.44 -14.05 2.50
N CYS A 204 -4.45 -14.21 1.64
CA CYS A 204 -5.84 -13.86 1.97
C CYS A 204 -6.39 -14.65 3.17
N GLU A 205 -6.06 -15.95 3.29
CA GLU A 205 -6.44 -16.73 4.47
C GLU A 205 -5.70 -16.27 5.73
N ILE A 206 -4.49 -15.73 5.63
CA ILE A 206 -3.78 -15.13 6.77
C ILE A 206 -4.44 -13.81 7.15
N ASP A 207 -4.66 -12.91 6.20
CA ASP A 207 -5.22 -11.57 6.45
C ASP A 207 -6.58 -11.61 7.15
N LYS A 208 -7.40 -12.65 6.92
CA LYS A 208 -8.67 -12.87 7.64
C LYS A 208 -8.52 -13.02 9.16
N ARG A 209 -7.33 -13.37 9.66
CA ARG A 209 -7.03 -13.58 11.10
C ARG A 209 -6.23 -12.43 11.72
N PHE A 210 -5.78 -11.46 10.94
CA PHE A 210 -5.01 -10.32 11.43
C PHE A 210 -5.91 -9.10 11.66
N GLU A 211 -5.53 -8.25 12.60
CA GLU A 211 -6.17 -6.95 12.82
C GLU A 211 -6.03 -6.04 11.58
N GLU A 212 -6.90 -5.03 11.48
CA GLU A 212 -6.84 -4.03 10.42
C GLU A 212 -5.43 -3.43 10.34
N ASN A 213 -4.77 -3.65 9.19
CA ASN A 213 -3.46 -3.11 8.76
C ASN A 213 -2.20 -3.94 9.04
N ALA A 214 -2.30 -5.14 9.61
CA ALA A 214 -1.21 -6.11 9.57
C ALA A 214 -1.45 -7.09 8.41
N SER A 215 -0.41 -7.34 7.59
CA SER A 215 -0.51 -8.32 6.50
C SER A 215 0.78 -9.12 6.39
N ILE A 216 0.64 -10.39 6.04
CA ILE A 216 1.79 -11.25 5.75
C ILE A 216 1.87 -11.44 4.25
N CYS A 217 3.01 -11.08 3.68
CA CYS A 217 3.33 -11.34 2.28
C CYS A 217 4.40 -12.40 2.18
N ILE A 218 4.28 -13.29 1.20
CA ILE A 218 5.24 -14.36 1.00
C ILE A 218 5.91 -14.30 -0.37
N ALA A 219 7.16 -14.73 -0.46
CA ALA A 219 7.84 -14.97 -1.73
C ALA A 219 8.59 -16.29 -1.69
N VAL A 220 8.70 -16.91 -2.85
CA VAL A 220 9.45 -18.16 -3.02
C VAL A 220 10.51 -17.94 -4.07
N LEU A 221 11.77 -18.17 -3.70
CA LEU A 221 12.92 -18.03 -4.59
C LEU A 221 14.02 -19.01 -4.18
N ASP A 222 14.58 -19.74 -5.14
CA ASP A 222 15.71 -20.67 -4.95
C ASP A 222 15.54 -21.61 -3.73
N ASP A 223 14.39 -22.28 -3.66
CA ASP A 223 14.00 -23.20 -2.56
C ASP A 223 13.94 -22.54 -1.15
N LYS A 224 13.89 -21.21 -1.09
CA LYS A 224 13.64 -20.44 0.14
C LYS A 224 12.25 -19.83 0.10
N LEU A 225 11.60 -19.86 1.26
CA LEU A 225 10.37 -19.13 1.54
C LEU A 225 10.72 -17.89 2.35
N TYR A 226 10.41 -16.73 1.79
CA TYR A 226 10.52 -15.44 2.43
C TYR A 226 9.14 -15.09 2.97
N ILE A 227 9.05 -14.78 4.26
CA ILE A 227 7.82 -14.38 4.94
C ILE A 227 8.04 -12.97 5.46
N TRP A 228 7.32 -12.00 4.92
CA TRP A 228 7.38 -10.60 5.31
C TRP A 228 6.13 -10.26 6.10
N ASN A 229 6.32 -10.07 7.41
CA ASN A 229 5.36 -9.48 8.31
C ASN A 229 5.41 -7.96 8.13
N GLN A 230 4.43 -7.41 7.41
CA GLN A 230 4.42 -5.98 7.12
C GLN A 230 4.08 -5.20 8.39
N ARG A 231 4.99 -4.33 8.82
CA ARG A 231 4.71 -3.44 9.96
C ARG A 231 3.61 -2.46 9.61
N LYS A 232 2.82 -2.09 10.61
CA LYS A 232 1.86 -0.98 10.51
C LYS A 232 2.66 0.29 10.21
N VAL A 233 2.25 0.98 9.17
CA VAL A 233 2.83 2.26 8.73
C VAL A 233 1.71 3.29 8.61
N LYS A 234 2.08 4.57 8.69
CA LYS A 234 1.15 5.70 8.56
C LYS A 234 0.35 5.58 7.25
N LYS A 235 -0.96 5.84 7.33
CA LYS A 235 -1.93 5.81 6.21
C LYS A 235 -1.45 6.64 5.02
N HIS A 236 -0.90 7.82 5.31
CA HIS A 236 -0.32 8.70 4.31
C HIS A 236 0.70 7.97 3.41
N PHE A 237 1.61 7.20 4.00
CA PHE A 237 2.61 6.48 3.24
C PHE A 237 2.02 5.33 2.40
N LEU A 238 0.99 4.64 2.90
CA LEU A 238 0.29 3.62 2.11
C LEU A 238 -0.31 4.21 0.83
N LEU A 239 -0.85 5.43 0.90
CA LEU A 239 -1.38 6.13 -0.27
C LEU A 239 -0.27 6.55 -1.24
N LEU A 240 0.96 6.75 -0.75
CA LEU A 240 2.16 7.03 -1.53
C LEU A 240 2.91 5.78 -2.03
N ALA A 241 2.40 4.56 -1.79
CA ALA A 241 3.11 3.33 -2.13
C ALA A 241 3.54 3.22 -3.62
N ASP A 242 2.80 3.86 -4.53
CA ASP A 242 3.08 3.90 -5.98
C ASP A 242 3.86 5.15 -6.44
N GLU A 243 4.25 6.01 -5.50
CA GLU A 243 5.09 7.18 -5.76
C GLU A 243 6.58 6.85 -5.72
N LEU A 244 7.38 7.78 -6.25
CA LEU A 244 8.82 7.67 -6.30
C LEU A 244 9.46 8.58 -5.24
N PHE A 245 10.30 7.98 -4.41
CA PHE A 245 11.05 8.64 -3.33
C PHE A 245 12.50 8.78 -3.78
N TYR A 246 12.98 10.01 -3.97
CA TYR A 246 14.31 10.32 -4.47
C TYR A 246 15.29 10.55 -3.33
N PHE A 247 16.46 9.95 -3.42
CA PHE A 247 17.52 10.02 -2.42
C PHE A 247 18.83 10.51 -3.04
N HIS A 248 19.77 10.87 -2.19
CA HIS A 248 21.18 10.94 -2.58
C HIS A 248 21.66 9.56 -3.07
N LYS A 249 22.53 9.57 -4.11
CA LYS A 249 23.01 8.34 -4.76
C LYS A 249 23.63 7.37 -3.76
N ASN A 250 24.44 7.88 -2.82
CA ASN A 250 25.14 7.07 -1.82
C ASN A 250 24.17 6.48 -0.79
N THR A 251 23.20 7.27 -0.31
CA THR A 251 22.16 6.81 0.61
C THR A 251 21.35 5.66 -0.01
N ARG A 252 20.86 5.84 -1.24
CA ARG A 252 20.12 4.78 -1.94
C ARG A 252 20.96 3.51 -2.12
N LYS A 253 22.21 3.65 -2.58
CA LYS A 253 23.12 2.51 -2.76
C LYS A 253 23.35 1.76 -1.45
N SER A 254 23.56 2.49 -0.35
CA SER A 254 23.73 1.93 0.98
C SER A 254 22.49 1.13 1.40
N LEU A 255 21.29 1.70 1.24
CA LEU A 255 20.03 1.00 1.56
C LEU A 255 19.90 -0.32 0.79
N ILE A 256 20.12 -0.31 -0.52
CA ILE A 256 20.06 -1.52 -1.35
C ILE A 256 21.12 -2.54 -0.90
N HIS A 257 22.37 -2.10 -0.73
CA HIS A 257 23.46 -2.99 -0.35
C HIS A 257 23.25 -3.62 1.03
N SER A 258 22.82 -2.83 2.01
CA SER A 258 22.49 -3.32 3.35
C SER A 258 21.34 -4.32 3.30
N THR A 259 20.31 -4.06 2.48
CA THR A 259 19.20 -5.01 2.28
C THR A 259 19.72 -6.32 1.68
N GLN A 260 20.61 -6.25 0.68
CA GLN A 260 21.22 -7.44 0.10
C GLN A 260 22.00 -8.24 1.14
N LYS A 261 22.76 -7.60 2.04
CA LYS A 261 23.46 -8.25 3.16
C LYS A 261 22.50 -8.96 4.11
N HIS A 262 21.42 -8.31 4.55
CA HIS A 262 20.39 -8.91 5.40
C HIS A 262 19.69 -10.10 4.73
N LEU A 263 19.71 -10.17 3.40
CA LEU A 263 19.18 -11.27 2.61
C LEU A 263 20.24 -12.32 2.19
N GLY A 264 21.45 -12.24 2.75
CA GLY A 264 22.53 -13.21 2.50
C GLY A 264 23.37 -12.89 1.28
N GLY A 265 23.59 -11.61 1.00
CA GLY A 265 24.43 -11.13 -0.11
C GLY A 265 23.81 -11.37 -1.49
N ILE A 266 22.48 -11.42 -1.60
CA ILE A 266 21.84 -11.70 -2.89
C ILE A 266 22.06 -10.58 -3.90
N GLY A 267 22.23 -10.94 -5.18
CA GLY A 267 22.29 -9.96 -6.27
C GLY A 267 20.97 -9.20 -6.48
N VAL A 268 21.05 -8.04 -7.14
CA VAL A 268 19.91 -7.13 -7.39
C VAL A 268 18.76 -7.84 -8.12
N VAL A 269 19.06 -8.76 -9.04
CA VAL A 269 18.04 -9.53 -9.79
C VAL A 269 17.20 -10.39 -8.84
N ARG A 270 17.84 -11.06 -7.86
CA ARG A 270 17.13 -11.88 -6.87
C ARG A 270 16.32 -11.01 -5.91
N LEU A 271 16.91 -9.90 -5.46
CA LEU A 271 16.20 -8.90 -4.65
C LEU A 271 14.94 -8.40 -5.37
N SER A 272 15.07 -8.04 -6.64
CA SER A 272 13.94 -7.60 -7.47
C SER A 272 12.81 -8.65 -7.53
N LYS A 273 13.15 -9.93 -7.72
CA LYS A 273 12.15 -11.01 -7.72
C LYS A 273 11.42 -11.15 -6.39
N ILE A 274 12.13 -11.02 -5.27
CA ILE A 274 11.54 -11.06 -3.92
C ILE A 274 10.57 -9.88 -3.74
N ILE A 275 11.03 -8.65 -4.00
CA ILE A 275 10.22 -7.44 -3.85
C ILE A 275 8.99 -7.49 -4.74
N SER A 276 9.13 -7.89 -6.01
CA SER A 276 8.00 -7.98 -6.95
C SER A 276 6.95 -8.97 -6.49
N GLN A 277 7.37 -10.15 -6.00
CA GLN A 277 6.44 -11.09 -5.39
C GLN A 277 5.78 -10.44 -4.18
N MET A 278 6.55 -9.96 -3.20
CA MET A 278 6.05 -9.53 -1.90
C MET A 278 5.17 -8.29 -1.92
N THR A 279 5.42 -7.35 -2.82
CA THR A 279 4.67 -6.08 -2.87
C THR A 279 3.55 -6.10 -3.90
N GLY A 280 3.39 -7.22 -4.63
CA GLY A 280 2.45 -7.30 -5.75
C GLY A 280 2.79 -6.35 -6.90
N TYR A 281 4.04 -5.87 -6.98
CA TYR A 281 4.52 -4.97 -8.03
C TYR A 281 4.35 -5.63 -9.39
N SER A 282 3.21 -5.33 -10.01
CA SER A 282 2.80 -5.83 -11.31
C SER A 282 3.07 -4.72 -12.31
N TYR A 283 4.32 -4.59 -12.77
CA TYR A 283 4.54 -3.78 -13.96
C TYR A 283 3.81 -4.47 -15.12
N SER A 284 3.19 -3.69 -16.01
CA SER A 284 2.28 -4.21 -17.04
C SER A 284 2.87 -5.45 -17.74
N LYS A 285 2.03 -6.46 -18.04
CA LYS A 285 2.42 -7.73 -18.69
C LYS A 285 3.21 -7.57 -20.01
N ARG A 286 3.34 -6.34 -20.53
CA ARG A 286 4.04 -5.99 -21.77
C ARG A 286 5.46 -5.46 -21.56
N ALA A 287 5.92 -5.27 -20.32
CA ALA A 287 7.27 -4.79 -20.08
C ALA A 287 8.29 -5.94 -20.03
N PRO A 288 9.51 -5.77 -20.58
CA PRO A 288 10.54 -6.80 -20.57
C PRO A 288 10.84 -7.29 -19.15
N VAL A 289 11.28 -8.54 -18.97
CA VAL A 289 11.67 -9.09 -17.65
C VAL A 289 12.73 -8.22 -16.95
N ASP A 290 13.55 -7.49 -17.73
CA ASP A 290 14.54 -6.52 -17.26
C ASP A 290 13.96 -5.20 -16.70
N SER A 291 12.63 -5.07 -16.63
CA SER A 291 11.92 -3.90 -16.11
C SER A 291 11.35 -4.09 -14.69
N ILE A 292 11.38 -5.32 -14.15
CA ILE A 292 10.86 -5.61 -12.80
C ILE A 292 11.70 -4.85 -11.76
N ASN A 293 11.04 -3.98 -10.99
CA ASN A 293 11.66 -3.05 -10.03
C ASN A 293 12.83 -2.27 -10.65
N ALA A 294 12.53 -1.54 -11.73
CA ALA A 294 13.48 -0.63 -12.38
C ALA A 294 14.14 0.36 -11.40
N ASP A 295 13.47 0.65 -10.28
CA ASP A 295 13.94 1.46 -9.16
C ASP A 295 15.10 0.83 -8.37
N LEU A 296 15.47 -0.44 -8.60
CA LEU A 296 16.68 -1.06 -8.05
C LEU A 296 17.92 -0.93 -8.95
N LYS A 297 17.78 -0.48 -10.20
CA LYS A 297 18.92 -0.32 -11.12
C LYS A 297 19.89 0.78 -10.66
N HIS A 298 21.18 0.62 -10.94
CA HIS A 298 22.22 1.47 -10.33
C HIS A 298 22.10 2.96 -10.74
N GLU A 299 21.57 3.23 -11.93
CA GLU A 299 21.46 4.55 -12.54
C GLU A 299 20.28 5.35 -11.98
N LYS A 300 19.31 4.68 -11.35
CA LYS A 300 18.17 5.36 -10.74
C LYS A 300 18.56 6.01 -9.42
N ARG A 301 17.91 7.13 -9.11
CA ARG A 301 18.09 7.87 -7.85
C ARG A 301 16.88 7.77 -6.92
N TYR A 302 15.93 6.90 -7.25
CA TYR A 302 14.68 6.75 -6.51
C TYR A 302 14.44 5.30 -6.12
N LEU A 303 13.55 5.13 -5.15
CA LEU A 303 12.86 3.89 -4.81
C LEU A 303 11.35 4.15 -4.89
N SER A 304 10.57 3.19 -5.38
CA SER A 304 9.11 3.26 -5.23
C SER A 304 8.74 3.11 -3.75
N GLY A 305 7.60 3.64 -3.34
CA GLY A 305 7.11 3.52 -1.95
C GLY A 305 7.03 2.06 -1.49
N ARG A 306 6.55 1.16 -2.36
CA ARG A 306 6.53 -0.30 -2.09
C ARG A 306 7.93 -0.88 -1.83
N THR A 307 8.89 -0.59 -2.70
CA THR A 307 10.29 -1.05 -2.55
C THR A 307 10.92 -0.46 -1.28
N LEU A 308 10.69 0.83 -1.02
CA LEU A 308 11.21 1.51 0.16
C LEU A 308 10.65 0.89 1.44
N ARG A 309 9.34 0.62 1.50
CA ARG A 309 8.71 -0.05 2.65
C ARG A 309 9.38 -1.39 2.96
N PHE A 310 9.53 -2.22 1.93
CA PHE A 310 10.18 -3.52 2.07
C PHE A 310 11.60 -3.37 2.61
N ILE A 311 12.39 -2.44 2.05
CA ILE A 311 13.77 -2.18 2.51
C ILE A 311 13.79 -1.76 3.98
N ILE A 312 12.94 -0.83 4.39
CA ILE A 312 12.88 -0.35 5.78
C ILE A 312 12.55 -1.49 6.73
N ASP A 313 11.55 -2.31 6.38
CA ASP A 313 11.12 -3.44 7.21
C ASP A 313 12.20 -4.52 7.35
N VAL A 314 12.94 -4.81 6.27
CA VAL A 314 14.06 -5.78 6.28
C VAL A 314 15.23 -5.27 7.11
N LEU A 315 15.52 -3.98 7.04
CA LEU A 315 16.58 -3.37 7.82
C LEU A 315 16.18 -3.15 9.29
N ASN A 316 14.91 -3.40 9.64
CA ASN A 316 14.35 -3.09 10.96
C ASN A 316 14.62 -1.62 11.35
N ASP A 317 14.57 -0.73 10.36
CA ASP A 317 14.84 0.69 10.54
C ASP A 317 13.59 1.46 10.97
N ASP A 318 13.81 2.59 11.65
CA ASP A 318 12.75 3.56 11.86
C ASP A 318 12.35 4.24 10.54
N PHE A 319 11.05 4.20 10.27
CA PHE A 319 10.48 4.72 9.03
C PHE A 319 10.67 6.24 8.91
N ASP A 320 10.41 6.98 9.99
CA ASP A 320 10.47 8.46 9.98
C ASP A 320 11.90 8.96 9.74
N SER A 321 12.90 8.31 10.35
CA SER A 321 14.32 8.55 10.10
C SER A 321 14.71 8.39 8.62
N ARG A 322 14.19 7.35 7.95
CA ARG A 322 14.47 7.10 6.54
C ARG A 322 13.77 8.08 5.61
N ILE A 323 12.56 8.50 5.96
CA ILE A 323 11.85 9.56 5.24
C ILE A 323 12.61 10.89 5.31
N GLY A 324 13.23 11.23 6.43
CA GLY A 324 14.06 12.44 6.55
C GLY A 324 15.26 12.50 5.58
N GLN A 325 15.65 11.35 5.00
CA GLN A 325 16.72 11.26 4.00
C GLN A 325 16.22 11.43 2.55
N VAL A 326 14.90 11.41 2.34
CA VAL A 326 14.28 11.64 1.04
C VAL A 326 14.41 13.12 0.67
N LYS A 327 14.93 13.39 -0.53
CA LYS A 327 15.08 14.76 -1.04
C LYS A 327 13.89 15.23 -1.85
N GLU A 328 13.27 14.34 -2.60
CA GLU A 328 12.16 14.68 -3.48
C GLU A 328 11.14 13.53 -3.52
N LEU A 329 9.86 13.84 -3.71
CA LEU A 329 8.76 12.89 -3.81
C LEU A 329 7.90 13.14 -5.06
N GLY A 330 7.44 12.05 -5.67
CA GLY A 330 6.49 12.02 -6.77
C GLY A 330 7.15 11.82 -8.13
N ARG A 331 6.41 11.30 -9.12
CA ARG A 331 6.95 10.91 -10.44
C ARG A 331 7.69 12.02 -11.22
N GLN A 332 7.47 13.29 -10.86
CA GLN A 332 8.14 14.46 -11.43
C GLN A 332 8.82 15.32 -10.35
N LYS A 333 9.23 14.72 -9.22
CA LYS A 333 9.96 15.41 -8.13
C LYS A 333 9.22 16.65 -7.62
N GLN A 334 7.96 16.43 -7.30
CA GLN A 334 6.95 17.48 -7.11
C GLN A 334 6.98 18.13 -5.73
N ILE A 335 7.47 17.39 -4.74
CA ILE A 335 7.58 17.82 -3.35
C ILE A 335 9.04 17.67 -2.95
N LEU A 336 9.69 18.76 -2.55
CA LEU A 336 11.07 18.74 -2.04
C LEU A 336 11.04 18.60 -0.52
N ASN A 337 12.00 17.88 0.05
CA ASN A 337 12.07 17.57 1.50
C ASN A 337 10.70 17.10 2.06
N PRO A 338 10.13 16.03 1.50
CA PRO A 338 8.78 15.59 1.83
C PRO A 338 8.66 15.22 3.32
N LYS A 339 7.51 15.51 3.91
CA LYS A 339 7.14 15.13 5.27
C LYS A 339 6.04 14.09 5.24
N ILE A 340 6.21 13.00 5.98
CA ILE A 340 5.13 12.04 6.21
C ILE A 340 4.42 12.40 7.52
N LEU A 341 3.22 12.95 7.36
CA LEU A 341 2.33 13.32 8.46
C LEU A 341 1.85 12.09 9.24
N ASP A 342 1.64 12.24 10.54
CA ASP A 342 0.86 11.29 11.33
C ASP A 342 -0.57 11.17 10.80
N ASP A 343 -1.27 10.10 11.20
CA ASP A 343 -2.57 9.77 10.63
C ASP A 343 -3.65 10.83 10.95
N ALA A 344 -3.61 11.46 12.14
CA ALA A 344 -4.60 12.46 12.53
C ALA A 344 -4.42 13.76 11.73
N LEU A 345 -3.20 14.28 11.66
CA LEU A 345 -2.89 15.48 10.87
C LEU A 345 -3.09 15.22 9.37
N PHE A 346 -2.73 14.02 8.88
CA PHE A 346 -2.99 13.64 7.49
C PHE A 346 -4.48 13.67 7.16
N ASP A 347 -5.31 13.07 8.02
CA ASP A 347 -6.75 13.02 7.82
C ASP A 347 -7.38 14.42 7.89
N GLU A 348 -6.90 15.30 8.77
CA GLU A 348 -7.33 16.70 8.79
C GLU A 348 -7.04 17.40 7.47
N VAL A 349 -5.78 17.37 7.03
CA VAL A 349 -5.35 18.07 5.82
C VAL A 349 -6.04 17.50 4.58
N MET A 350 -6.19 16.18 4.49
CA MET A 350 -6.92 15.54 3.40
C MET A 350 -8.40 15.88 3.42
N THR A 351 -9.02 15.99 4.60
CA THR A 351 -10.42 16.41 4.73
C THR A 351 -10.64 17.80 4.16
N ARG A 352 -9.76 18.75 4.53
CA ARG A 352 -9.78 20.12 4.01
C ARG A 352 -9.58 20.15 2.49
N LEU A 353 -8.56 19.44 1.98
CA LEU A 353 -8.33 19.33 0.54
C LEU A 353 -9.49 18.67 -0.21
N PHE A 354 -10.16 17.69 0.41
CA PHE A 354 -11.32 17.04 -0.19
C PHE A 354 -12.51 18.00 -0.32
N ALA A 355 -12.73 18.89 0.67
CA ALA A 355 -13.73 19.95 0.59
C ALA A 355 -13.40 20.99 -0.48
N ILE A 356 -12.16 21.50 -0.49
CA ILE A 356 -11.67 22.52 -1.45
C ILE A 356 -11.76 21.99 -2.88
N VAL A 357 -11.15 20.82 -3.15
CA VAL A 357 -11.12 20.25 -4.49
C VAL A 357 -12.47 19.67 -4.89
N GLY A 358 -13.23 19.15 -3.93
CA GLY A 358 -14.60 18.66 -4.13
C GLY A 358 -15.58 19.75 -4.54
N SER A 359 -15.30 20.99 -4.18
CA SER A 359 -16.08 22.17 -4.56
C SER A 359 -15.55 22.77 -5.86
N ASP A 360 -14.57 23.69 -5.80
CA ASP A 360 -14.10 24.47 -6.96
C ASP A 360 -12.85 23.90 -7.65
N GLY A 361 -12.40 22.71 -7.23
CA GLY A 361 -11.35 21.97 -7.90
C GLY A 361 -11.83 20.92 -8.90
N HIS A 362 -10.92 20.43 -9.74
CA HIS A 362 -11.13 19.18 -10.48
C HIS A 362 -9.81 18.44 -10.72
N ILE A 363 -9.88 17.10 -10.68
CA ILE A 363 -8.75 16.24 -11.03
C ILE A 363 -8.84 15.92 -12.52
N GLN A 364 -7.77 16.21 -13.27
CA GLN A 364 -7.70 15.93 -14.71
C GLN A 364 -7.47 14.43 -14.96
N PRO A 365 -8.38 13.70 -15.66
CA PRO A 365 -8.33 12.23 -15.78
C PRO A 365 -7.03 11.63 -16.35
N LYS A 366 -6.27 12.37 -17.15
CA LYS A 366 -5.04 11.88 -17.80
C LYS A 366 -3.75 12.32 -17.12
N LEU A 367 -3.82 13.35 -16.27
CA LEU A 367 -2.64 13.99 -15.69
C LEU A 367 -2.57 13.83 -14.17
N ASP A 368 -3.67 13.36 -13.56
CA ASP A 368 -3.92 13.37 -12.10
C ASP A 368 -3.69 14.74 -11.46
N ARG A 369 -3.60 15.80 -12.27
CA ARG A 369 -3.33 17.15 -11.81
C ARG A 369 -4.62 17.77 -11.33
N ILE A 370 -4.57 18.42 -10.19
CA ILE A 370 -5.70 19.20 -9.69
C ILE A 370 -5.61 20.60 -10.29
N GLN A 371 -6.71 21.06 -10.89
CA GLN A 371 -6.91 22.48 -11.14
C GLN A 371 -7.88 23.01 -10.09
N TYR A 372 -7.47 24.05 -9.38
CA TYR A 372 -8.30 24.75 -8.41
C TYR A 372 -8.48 26.19 -8.89
N SER A 373 -9.73 26.64 -9.02
CA SER A 373 -10.07 27.99 -9.47
C SER A 373 -10.39 28.85 -8.24
N GLU A 374 -9.65 29.92 -8.02
CA GLU A 374 -9.85 30.81 -6.87
C GLU A 374 -9.27 32.19 -7.19
N TRP A 375 -10.11 33.22 -7.12
CA TRP A 375 -9.77 34.60 -7.45
C TRP A 375 -9.23 35.37 -6.25
N ASN A 376 -9.63 34.98 -5.04
CA ASN A 376 -9.16 35.57 -3.80
C ASN A 376 -7.70 35.13 -3.53
N SER A 377 -6.78 36.11 -3.40
CA SER A 377 -5.36 35.83 -3.15
C SER A 377 -5.11 35.17 -1.80
N ASP A 378 -5.85 35.55 -0.77
CA ASP A 378 -5.67 35.09 0.60
C ASP A 378 -6.11 33.63 0.73
N ARG A 379 -7.22 33.27 0.08
CA ARG A 379 -7.66 31.88 -0.07
C ARG A 379 -6.62 31.04 -0.80
N ARG A 380 -6.08 31.52 -1.94
CA ARG A 380 -4.97 30.81 -2.62
C ARG A 380 -3.75 30.63 -1.72
N ASN A 381 -3.37 31.65 -0.95
CA ASN A 381 -2.25 31.57 -0.02
C ASN A 381 -2.50 30.57 1.10
N ARG A 382 -3.72 30.51 1.65
CA ARG A 382 -4.12 29.50 2.64
C ARG A 382 -4.01 28.08 2.08
N VAL A 383 -4.54 27.84 0.89
CA VAL A 383 -4.46 26.53 0.22
C VAL A 383 -3.00 26.17 -0.09
N TYR A 384 -2.18 27.15 -0.49
CA TYR A 384 -0.75 26.95 -0.66
C TYR A 384 -0.08 26.51 0.65
N GLN A 385 -0.34 27.19 1.76
CA GLN A 385 0.20 26.85 3.09
C GLN A 385 -0.24 25.45 3.56
N LEU A 386 -1.50 25.09 3.34
CA LEU A 386 -2.04 23.76 3.63
C LEU A 386 -1.24 22.65 2.92
N LEU A 387 -0.86 22.89 1.66
CA LEU A 387 -0.05 21.96 0.89
C LEU A 387 1.42 21.93 1.33
N GLN A 388 1.97 23.05 1.83
CA GLN A 388 3.35 23.09 2.36
C GLN A 388 3.56 22.22 3.62
N ILE A 389 2.48 21.77 4.27
CA ILE A 389 2.57 20.81 5.39
C ILE A 389 3.26 19.52 4.95
N PHE A 390 3.11 19.11 3.69
CA PHE A 390 3.75 17.93 3.10
C PHE A 390 5.22 18.10 2.75
N GLY A 391 5.80 19.29 2.95
CA GLY A 391 7.15 19.65 2.51
C GLY A 391 7.11 20.82 1.53
N ASN A 392 8.21 21.07 0.83
CA ASN A 392 8.33 22.19 -0.09
C ASN A 392 7.65 21.83 -1.43
N VAL A 393 6.36 22.19 -1.54
CA VAL A 393 5.54 21.87 -2.72
C VAL A 393 5.66 22.96 -3.77
N SER A 394 6.05 22.60 -4.99
CA SER A 394 6.03 23.55 -6.13
C SER A 394 4.63 23.64 -6.72
N ILE A 395 3.93 24.75 -6.44
CA ILE A 395 2.60 25.02 -6.98
C ILE A 395 2.72 26.01 -8.15
N LYS A 396 2.07 25.68 -9.28
CA LYS A 396 2.06 26.56 -10.44
C LYS A 396 0.80 27.43 -10.41
N PRO A 397 0.91 28.78 -10.49
CA PRO A 397 -0.26 29.62 -10.60
C PRO A 397 -0.96 29.37 -11.93
N ARG A 398 -2.29 29.32 -11.91
CA ARG A 398 -3.11 29.34 -13.13
C ARG A 398 -3.38 30.79 -13.47
N LYS A 399 -2.98 31.23 -14.68
CA LYS A 399 -3.17 32.60 -15.14
C LYS A 399 -4.19 32.67 -16.27
N SER A 400 -5.00 33.72 -16.27
CA SER A 400 -5.86 34.14 -17.39
C SER A 400 -5.69 35.64 -17.58
N LYS A 401 -5.43 36.09 -18.81
CA LYS A 401 -5.18 37.52 -19.14
C LYS A 401 -4.21 38.22 -18.18
N GLY A 402 -3.11 37.54 -17.83
CA GLY A 402 -2.10 38.05 -16.89
C GLY A 402 -2.45 37.96 -15.40
N LYS A 403 -3.73 37.77 -15.04
CA LYS A 403 -4.20 37.64 -13.64
C LYS A 403 -4.12 36.18 -13.18
N VAL A 404 -3.80 35.97 -11.90
CA VAL A 404 -3.84 34.64 -11.29
C VAL A 404 -5.28 34.32 -10.90
N VAL A 405 -5.82 33.27 -11.50
CA VAL A 405 -7.23 32.84 -11.37
C VAL A 405 -7.37 31.52 -10.61
N GLY A 406 -6.27 30.98 -10.11
CA GLY A 406 -6.25 29.69 -9.42
C GLY A 406 -4.86 29.06 -9.32
N LEU A 407 -4.84 27.78 -8.98
CA LEU A 407 -3.64 27.00 -8.70
C LEU A 407 -3.68 25.64 -9.44
N TYR A 408 -2.51 25.17 -9.85
CA TYR A 408 -2.30 23.79 -10.27
C TYR A 408 -1.54 23.04 -9.19
N PHE A 409 -2.18 22.04 -8.56
CA PHE A 409 -1.49 21.22 -7.58
C PHE A 409 -0.72 20.11 -8.27
N PRO A 410 0.39 19.64 -7.68
CA PRO A 410 1.10 18.52 -8.25
C PRO A 410 0.27 17.22 -8.34
N PRO A 411 0.49 16.41 -9.39
CA PRO A 411 -0.20 15.14 -9.61
C PRO A 411 -0.23 14.15 -8.44
N VAL A 412 0.76 14.16 -7.54
CA VAL A 412 0.75 13.30 -6.34
C VAL A 412 -0.49 13.51 -5.49
N PHE A 413 -0.95 14.75 -5.29
CA PHE A 413 -2.17 15.03 -4.52
C PHE A 413 -3.43 14.52 -5.20
N GLY A 414 -3.52 14.65 -6.53
CA GLY A 414 -4.67 14.10 -7.26
C GLY A 414 -4.72 12.58 -7.19
N ARG A 415 -3.58 11.88 -7.27
CA ARG A 415 -3.54 10.42 -7.05
C ARG A 415 -3.92 10.01 -5.63
N ILE A 416 -3.54 10.78 -4.62
CA ILE A 416 -3.97 10.53 -3.23
C ILE A 416 -5.49 10.70 -3.13
N LEU A 417 -6.05 11.81 -3.61
CA LEU A 417 -7.50 12.06 -3.56
C LEU A 417 -8.30 11.02 -4.36
N LEU A 418 -7.80 10.57 -5.51
CA LEU A 418 -8.38 9.47 -6.27
C LEU A 418 -8.45 8.17 -5.46
N LYS A 419 -7.36 7.82 -4.76
CA LYS A 419 -7.33 6.66 -3.85
C LYS A 419 -8.26 6.81 -2.65
N LEU A 420 -8.52 8.04 -2.22
CA LEU A 420 -9.49 8.37 -1.18
C LEU A 420 -10.94 8.43 -1.69
N GLY A 421 -11.18 8.20 -2.98
CA GLY A 421 -12.52 8.11 -3.57
C GLY A 421 -13.02 9.36 -4.29
N MET A 422 -12.19 10.39 -4.46
CA MET A 422 -12.57 11.55 -5.28
C MET A 422 -12.53 11.19 -6.77
N PRO A 423 -13.60 11.40 -7.54
CA PRO A 423 -13.59 11.10 -8.97
C PRO A 423 -12.75 12.11 -9.78
N ALA A 424 -12.13 11.64 -10.86
CA ALA A 424 -11.52 12.51 -11.87
C ALA A 424 -12.54 12.91 -12.95
N GLY A 425 -12.39 14.12 -13.50
CA GLY A 425 -13.28 14.62 -14.56
C GLY A 425 -14.60 15.19 -14.04
N ASP A 426 -15.72 14.82 -14.67
CA ASP A 426 -17.05 15.39 -14.37
C ASP A 426 -17.64 14.78 -13.09
N LYS A 427 -17.34 15.42 -11.95
CA LYS A 427 -17.79 14.99 -10.61
C LYS A 427 -19.33 14.98 -10.49
N VAL A 428 -20.00 15.90 -11.17
CA VAL A 428 -21.46 16.08 -11.13
C VAL A 428 -22.19 14.93 -11.82
N LEU A 429 -21.63 14.42 -12.93
CA LEU A 429 -22.14 13.22 -13.61
C LEU A 429 -21.90 11.95 -12.80
N GLN A 430 -20.72 11.82 -12.20
CA GLN A 430 -20.32 10.61 -11.49
C GLN A 430 -21.05 10.41 -10.17
N GLY A 431 -21.45 11.50 -9.49
CA GLY A 431 -22.20 11.43 -8.24
C GLY A 431 -21.45 10.63 -7.16
N TYR A 432 -20.52 11.27 -6.46
CA TYR A 432 -19.68 10.60 -5.47
C TYR A 432 -20.17 10.84 -4.04
N ASN A 433 -19.75 9.96 -3.13
CA ASN A 433 -19.97 10.03 -1.70
C ASN A 433 -18.78 10.68 -0.97
N LEU A 434 -19.03 11.19 0.23
CA LEU A 434 -17.93 11.51 1.13
C LEU A 434 -17.23 10.22 1.59
N PRO A 435 -15.90 10.22 1.71
CA PRO A 435 -15.16 9.12 2.30
C PRO A 435 -15.60 8.87 3.75
N GLN A 436 -15.62 7.59 4.16
CA GLN A 436 -16.11 7.19 5.47
C GLN A 436 -15.33 7.84 6.64
N PHE A 437 -14.03 8.08 6.46
CA PHE A 437 -13.21 8.75 7.48
C PHE A 437 -13.60 10.21 7.72
N ILE A 438 -14.29 10.86 6.76
CA ILE A 438 -14.88 12.19 6.93
C ILE A 438 -16.29 12.04 7.52
N LEU A 439 -17.14 11.21 6.89
CA LEU A 439 -18.56 11.08 7.25
C LEU A 439 -18.79 10.54 8.67
N SER A 440 -17.96 9.61 9.11
CA SER A 440 -17.99 8.99 10.44
C SER A 440 -16.73 9.29 11.25
N GLY A 441 -15.95 10.29 10.83
CA GLY A 441 -14.79 10.76 11.58
C GLY A 441 -15.20 11.53 12.83
N PRO A 442 -14.21 11.88 13.69
CA PRO A 442 -14.43 12.77 14.84
C PRO A 442 -15.06 14.10 14.43
N ILE A 443 -15.78 14.75 15.35
CA ILE A 443 -16.43 16.06 15.11
C ILE A 443 -15.44 17.09 14.53
N THR A 444 -14.19 17.09 15.01
CA THR A 444 -13.14 17.98 14.50
C THR A 444 -12.89 17.82 13.00
N MET A 445 -12.95 16.58 12.46
CA MET A 445 -12.81 16.33 11.02
C MET A 445 -14.04 16.80 10.25
N GLN A 446 -15.23 16.55 10.79
CA GLN A 446 -16.48 17.01 10.18
C GLN A 446 -16.50 18.55 10.11
N SER A 447 -16.08 19.23 11.17
CA SER A 447 -15.91 20.68 11.19
C SER A 447 -14.89 21.16 10.15
N CYS A 448 -13.70 20.54 10.07
CA CYS A 448 -12.69 20.90 9.07
C CYS A 448 -13.22 20.85 7.63
N TYR A 449 -14.06 19.86 7.31
CA TYR A 449 -14.73 19.78 6.01
C TYR A 449 -15.68 20.96 5.80
N LEU A 450 -16.54 21.24 6.78
CA LEU A 450 -17.57 22.28 6.71
C LEU A 450 -16.99 23.71 6.68
N GLU A 451 -15.88 23.96 7.39
CA GLU A 451 -15.16 25.24 7.38
C GLU A 451 -14.65 25.61 5.98
N GLU A 452 -14.19 24.62 5.20
CA GLU A 452 -13.71 24.80 3.82
C GLU A 452 -14.86 24.75 2.80
N LEU A 453 -15.98 24.11 3.12
CA LEU A 453 -17.16 24.07 2.28
C LEU A 453 -17.86 25.45 2.17
N LEU A 454 -17.93 26.19 3.29
CA LEU A 454 -18.62 27.48 3.32
C LEU A 454 -18.02 28.53 2.36
N PRO A 455 -16.68 28.71 2.28
CA PRO A 455 -16.03 29.54 1.29
C PRO A 455 -16.37 29.20 -0.16
N GLU A 456 -16.46 27.92 -0.49
CA GLU A 456 -16.53 27.49 -1.88
C GLU A 456 -17.98 27.41 -2.38
N GLU A 457 -18.88 26.76 -1.64
CA GLU A 457 -20.21 26.36 -2.17
C GLU A 457 -21.39 26.90 -1.37
N ALA A 458 -21.15 27.39 -0.15
CA ALA A 458 -22.21 27.93 0.68
C ALA A 458 -22.29 29.46 0.65
N CYS A 459 -23.48 29.96 0.92
CA CYS A 459 -23.77 31.39 1.02
C CYS A 459 -24.57 31.70 2.28
N LEU A 460 -24.05 32.62 3.10
CA LEU A 460 -24.81 33.26 4.17
C LEU A 460 -25.68 34.37 3.58
N SER A 461 -26.99 34.15 3.61
CA SER A 461 -28.01 35.13 3.22
C SER A 461 -28.59 35.77 4.47
N ILE A 462 -28.53 37.10 4.56
CA ILE A 462 -29.12 37.91 5.62
C ILE A 462 -30.17 38.79 4.96
N ARG A 463 -31.42 38.73 5.44
CA ARG A 463 -32.51 39.57 4.96
C ARG A 463 -32.51 40.92 5.67
N ASN A 464 -33.22 41.90 5.10
CA ASN A 464 -33.36 43.24 5.68
C ASN A 464 -33.96 43.23 7.10
N ASN A 465 -34.75 42.21 7.44
CA ASN A 465 -35.33 42.02 8.78
C ASN A 465 -34.42 41.24 9.75
N GLY A 466 -33.12 41.08 9.44
CA GLY A 466 -32.14 40.37 10.27
C GLY A 466 -32.19 38.84 10.19
N LEU A 467 -33.22 38.26 9.54
CA LEU A 467 -33.31 36.81 9.35
C LEU A 467 -32.17 36.31 8.48
N ALA A 468 -31.37 35.38 9.00
CA ALA A 468 -30.27 34.78 8.28
C ALA A 468 -30.43 33.27 8.12
N TYR A 469 -29.82 32.74 7.07
CA TYR A 469 -29.71 31.32 6.80
C TYR A 469 -28.52 31.03 5.89
N VAL A 470 -27.94 29.84 6.04
CA VAL A 470 -26.94 29.32 5.11
C VAL A 470 -27.64 28.48 4.06
N ILE A 471 -27.30 28.70 2.78
CA ILE A 471 -27.67 27.84 1.66
C ILE A 471 -26.41 27.17 1.14
N LEU A 472 -26.47 25.86 0.91
CA LEU A 472 -25.47 25.10 0.18
C LEU A 472 -26.14 24.43 -1.02
N GLY A 473 -25.53 24.53 -2.21
CA GLY A 473 -26.07 23.99 -3.44
C GLY A 473 -25.20 22.90 -4.06
N ARG A 474 -25.81 21.87 -4.63
CA ARG A 474 -25.14 20.86 -5.48
C ARG A 474 -25.97 20.57 -6.71
N ARG A 475 -25.31 20.37 -7.85
CA ARG A 475 -25.98 19.96 -9.09
C ARG A 475 -25.96 18.44 -9.24
N VAL A 476 -26.95 17.91 -9.96
CA VAL A 476 -26.97 16.54 -10.49
C VAL A 476 -27.31 16.60 -11.97
N VAL A 477 -26.75 15.71 -12.77
CA VAL A 477 -27.05 15.64 -14.21
C VAL A 477 -28.08 14.54 -14.47
N LEU A 478 -29.14 14.88 -15.21
CA LEU A 478 -30.17 13.91 -15.63
C LEU A 478 -30.08 13.57 -17.12
N ARG A 479 -29.33 14.36 -17.89
CA ARG A 479 -29.06 14.12 -19.31
C ARG A 479 -27.75 14.78 -19.72
N ASP A 480 -26.89 14.03 -20.40
CA ASP A 480 -25.72 14.54 -21.12
C ASP A 480 -25.30 13.50 -22.16
N LEU A 481 -25.85 13.60 -23.38
CA LEU A 481 -25.65 12.58 -24.42
C LEU A 481 -24.18 12.48 -24.86
N SER A 482 -23.45 13.60 -24.80
CA SER A 482 -22.05 13.67 -25.20
C SER A 482 -21.11 12.88 -24.28
N LYS A 483 -21.55 12.64 -23.03
CA LYS A 483 -20.76 11.99 -21.98
C LYS A 483 -21.32 10.62 -21.55
N CYS A 484 -22.37 10.14 -22.20
CA CYS A 484 -22.97 8.83 -21.92
C CYS A 484 -21.93 7.69 -21.99
N GLU A 485 -21.17 7.63 -23.09
CA GLU A 485 -20.19 6.55 -23.29
C GLU A 485 -18.98 6.68 -22.37
N SER A 486 -18.40 7.88 -22.26
CA SER A 486 -17.17 8.12 -21.48
C SER A 486 -17.32 7.91 -19.97
N TYR A 487 -18.53 8.06 -19.43
CA TYR A 487 -18.81 7.90 -18.00
C TYR A 487 -19.80 6.76 -17.70
N GLY A 488 -20.22 5.96 -18.70
CA GLY A 488 -21.26 4.95 -18.51
C GLY A 488 -22.60 5.51 -18.01
N PHE A 489 -22.90 6.77 -18.36
CA PHE A 489 -24.07 7.49 -17.86
C PHE A 489 -25.30 7.24 -18.74
N HIS A 490 -26.42 6.86 -18.12
CA HIS A 490 -27.71 6.70 -18.80
C HIS A 490 -28.60 7.92 -18.59
N SER A 491 -29.09 8.50 -19.70
CA SER A 491 -30.00 9.64 -19.60
C SER A 491 -31.33 9.22 -18.98
N LYS A 492 -31.76 9.98 -17.97
CA LYS A 492 -33.04 9.81 -17.28
C LYS A 492 -34.16 10.62 -17.93
N LEU A 493 -33.83 11.49 -18.90
CA LEU A 493 -34.79 12.39 -19.56
C LEU A 493 -34.90 12.08 -21.05
N ASN A 494 -36.12 11.88 -21.52
CA ASN A 494 -36.45 11.76 -22.94
C ASN A 494 -36.53 13.15 -23.63
N ARG A 495 -36.91 13.15 -24.91
CA ARG A 495 -37.02 14.36 -25.74
C ARG A 495 -38.14 15.31 -25.27
N THR A 496 -39.27 14.78 -24.79
CA THR A 496 -40.42 15.61 -24.38
C THR A 496 -40.11 16.41 -23.11
N HIS A 497 -39.39 15.83 -22.15
CA HIS A 497 -38.90 16.57 -20.98
C HIS A 497 -37.98 17.74 -21.38
N VAL A 498 -37.06 17.52 -22.33
CA VAL A 498 -36.13 18.56 -22.80
C VAL A 498 -36.88 19.68 -23.51
N GLN A 499 -37.85 19.34 -24.37
CA GLN A 499 -38.69 20.33 -25.06
C GLN A 499 -39.52 21.16 -24.08
N LEU A 500 -40.03 20.54 -23.00
CA LEU A 500 -40.74 21.27 -21.94
C LEU A 500 -39.83 22.34 -21.30
N ILE A 501 -38.60 21.97 -20.90
CA ILE A 501 -37.65 22.91 -20.28
C ILE A 501 -37.26 24.02 -21.27
N ARG A 502 -37.06 23.69 -22.54
CA ARG A 502 -36.72 24.68 -23.57
C ARG A 502 -37.86 25.66 -23.85
N LYS A 503 -39.10 25.17 -23.93
CA LYS A 503 -40.29 25.98 -24.30
C LYS A 503 -40.72 26.92 -23.17
N TYR A 504 -40.69 26.45 -21.92
CA TYR A 504 -41.22 27.20 -20.77
C TYR A 504 -40.14 27.70 -19.81
N GLY A 505 -38.87 27.33 -20.02
CA GLY A 505 -37.75 27.84 -19.24
C GLY A 505 -37.39 29.25 -19.67
N ARG A 506 -36.98 30.07 -18.69
CA ARG A 506 -36.41 31.40 -18.97
C ARG A 506 -35.06 31.22 -19.66
N LYS A 507 -34.87 31.86 -20.80
CA LYS A 507 -33.55 31.96 -21.44
C LYS A 507 -32.62 32.75 -20.52
N ASP A 508 -31.50 32.14 -20.16
CA ASP A 508 -30.44 32.73 -19.36
C ASP A 508 -29.16 32.72 -20.19
N SER A 509 -28.42 33.81 -20.18
CA SER A 509 -27.14 33.92 -20.87
C SER A 509 -26.06 34.29 -19.87
N LYS A 510 -25.12 33.37 -19.66
CA LYS A 510 -23.94 33.64 -18.84
C LYS A 510 -22.76 33.94 -19.74
N CYS A 511 -22.08 35.04 -19.45
CA CYS A 511 -20.77 35.34 -20.02
C CYS A 511 -19.73 34.91 -18.99
N TYR A 512 -18.90 33.93 -19.32
CA TYR A 512 -17.71 33.62 -18.55
C TYR A 512 -16.59 34.54 -19.03
N ASP A 513 -15.90 35.21 -18.09
CA ASP A 513 -14.83 36.20 -18.29
C ASP A 513 -14.52 36.62 -19.73
N SER A 514 -14.98 37.79 -20.17
CA SER A 514 -14.44 38.64 -21.25
C SER A 514 -13.99 38.03 -22.59
N ASP A 515 -14.15 36.73 -22.82
CA ASP A 515 -13.79 35.96 -24.01
C ASP A 515 -15.08 35.37 -24.57
N GLU A 516 -16.03 36.23 -24.95
CA GLU A 516 -17.17 36.03 -25.88
C GLU A 516 -18.04 34.76 -25.84
N VAL A 517 -17.73 33.75 -25.01
CA VAL A 517 -18.48 32.51 -24.89
C VAL A 517 -19.70 32.82 -24.03
N LYS A 518 -20.75 33.23 -24.73
CA LYS A 518 -22.10 33.29 -24.20
C LYS A 518 -22.62 31.87 -24.12
N GLU A 519 -22.65 31.32 -22.91
CA GLU A 519 -23.39 30.08 -22.67
C GLU A 519 -24.86 30.42 -22.53
N ILE A 520 -25.65 30.04 -23.53
CA ILE A 520 -27.10 30.14 -23.45
C ILE A 520 -27.63 28.89 -22.75
N SER A 521 -28.54 29.10 -21.80
CA SER A 521 -29.25 28.03 -21.13
C SER A 521 -30.72 28.37 -20.95
N PHE A 522 -31.54 27.35 -20.70
CA PHE A 522 -32.96 27.50 -20.39
C PHE A 522 -33.19 27.00 -18.97
N VAL A 523 -33.66 27.89 -18.09
CA VAL A 523 -33.83 27.61 -16.66
C VAL A 523 -35.31 27.53 -16.32
N SER A 524 -35.73 26.37 -15.83
CA SER A 524 -37.09 26.13 -15.33
C SER A 524 -37.06 26.03 -13.80
N SER A 525 -37.63 27.03 -13.12
CA SER A 525 -37.69 27.04 -11.65
C SER A 525 -38.69 26.02 -11.13
N ARG A 526 -38.57 25.68 -9.84
CA ARG A 526 -39.52 24.80 -9.16
C ARG A 526 -40.96 25.30 -9.19
N ALA A 527 -41.17 26.61 -9.10
CA ALA A 527 -42.51 27.19 -9.17
C ALA A 527 -43.13 27.01 -10.56
N VAL A 528 -42.35 27.26 -11.62
CA VAL A 528 -42.80 27.11 -13.01
C VAL A 528 -43.17 25.65 -13.30
N LEU A 529 -42.32 24.69 -12.95
CA LEU A 529 -42.61 23.27 -13.20
C LEU A 529 -43.84 22.78 -12.40
N LYS A 530 -44.05 23.26 -11.16
CA LYS A 530 -45.26 22.95 -10.38
C LYS A 530 -46.53 23.58 -10.95
N MET A 531 -46.42 24.74 -11.58
CA MET A 531 -47.54 25.36 -12.28
C MET A 531 -47.89 24.53 -13.53
N LEU A 532 -46.88 24.16 -14.33
CA LEU A 532 -47.07 23.34 -15.53
C LEU A 532 -47.63 21.95 -15.20
N SER A 533 -47.29 21.36 -14.04
CA SER A 533 -47.89 20.09 -13.61
C SER A 533 -49.40 20.18 -13.37
N ARG A 534 -49.97 21.38 -13.30
CA ARG A 534 -51.43 21.62 -13.14
C ARG A 534 -52.11 22.03 -14.46
N THR A 535 -51.34 22.33 -15.51
CA THR A 535 -51.87 22.75 -16.81
C THR A 535 -52.20 21.52 -17.66
N LYS A 536 -53.43 21.43 -18.20
CA LYS A 536 -53.93 20.24 -18.91
C LYS A 536 -52.98 19.72 -20.00
N GLU A 537 -52.41 20.62 -20.81
CA GLU A 537 -51.51 20.27 -21.93
C GLU A 537 -50.14 19.72 -21.50
N THR A 538 -49.59 20.18 -20.38
CA THR A 538 -48.21 19.88 -19.96
C THR A 538 -48.12 19.05 -18.68
N SER A 539 -49.27 18.77 -18.05
CA SER A 539 -49.37 18.17 -16.72
C SER A 539 -48.64 16.83 -16.61
N ILE A 540 -48.82 15.92 -17.58
CA ILE A 540 -48.22 14.59 -17.56
C ILE A 540 -46.69 14.70 -17.60
N THR A 541 -46.14 15.35 -18.63
CA THR A 541 -44.69 15.51 -18.82
C THR A 541 -44.03 16.27 -17.67
N ALA A 542 -44.68 17.33 -17.15
CA ALA A 542 -44.17 18.10 -16.01
C ALA A 542 -44.18 17.27 -14.71
N SER A 543 -45.24 16.48 -14.48
CA SER A 543 -45.33 15.61 -13.30
C SER A 543 -44.28 14.49 -13.35
N GLN A 544 -44.11 13.86 -14.51
CA GLN A 544 -43.05 12.87 -14.75
C GLN A 544 -41.66 13.47 -14.51
N LEU A 545 -41.38 14.67 -15.07
CA LEU A 545 -40.12 15.36 -14.83
C LEU A 545 -39.89 15.66 -13.34
N ILE A 546 -40.91 16.13 -12.62
CA ILE A 546 -40.81 16.39 -11.16
C ILE A 546 -40.53 15.10 -10.39
N GLN A 547 -41.16 13.99 -10.77
CA GLN A 547 -40.92 12.68 -10.14
C GLN A 547 -39.48 12.22 -10.37
N ILE A 548 -38.98 12.30 -11.61
CA ILE A 548 -37.59 11.98 -11.95
C ILE A 548 -36.63 12.89 -11.18
N ILE A 549 -36.92 14.18 -11.07
CA ILE A 549 -36.10 15.08 -10.26
C ILE A 549 -36.05 14.56 -8.81
N LYS A 550 -37.21 14.39 -8.16
CA LYS A 550 -37.30 13.99 -6.75
C LYS A 550 -36.61 12.66 -6.43
N SER A 551 -36.61 11.71 -7.37
CA SER A 551 -35.95 10.41 -7.18
C SER A 551 -34.44 10.44 -7.40
N ASN A 552 -33.85 11.61 -7.70
CA ASN A 552 -32.43 11.75 -8.03
C ASN A 552 -31.78 12.95 -7.31
N PRO A 553 -31.80 13.01 -5.97
CA PRO A 553 -30.98 13.99 -5.24
C PRO A 553 -29.47 13.70 -5.43
N PRO A 554 -28.59 14.71 -5.31
CA PRO A 554 -27.15 14.51 -5.36
C PRO A 554 -26.67 13.80 -4.09
N THR A 555 -25.99 12.66 -4.24
CA THR A 555 -25.50 11.86 -3.11
C THR A 555 -24.58 12.64 -2.16
N LEU A 556 -23.69 13.47 -2.72
CA LEU A 556 -22.80 14.34 -1.94
C LEU A 556 -23.58 15.29 -1.02
N LEU A 557 -24.68 15.88 -1.51
CA LEU A 557 -25.51 16.80 -0.73
C LEU A 557 -26.20 16.09 0.44
N ASP A 558 -26.59 14.82 0.25
CA ASP A 558 -27.14 14.01 1.33
C ASP A 558 -26.08 13.69 2.40
N ASP A 559 -24.83 13.44 2.00
CA ASP A 559 -23.72 13.23 2.95
C ASP A 559 -23.35 14.53 3.70
N GLU A 560 -23.32 15.67 3.02
CA GLU A 560 -23.13 17.00 3.64
C GLU A 560 -24.25 17.32 4.64
N ARG A 561 -25.49 16.94 4.32
CA ARG A 561 -26.62 17.05 5.25
C ARG A 561 -26.46 16.17 6.49
N LYS A 562 -25.93 14.94 6.33
CA LYS A 562 -25.64 14.05 7.47
C LYS A 562 -24.54 14.64 8.36
N LEU A 563 -23.47 15.20 7.78
CA LEU A 563 -22.42 15.89 8.54
C LEU A 563 -23.01 17.01 9.42
N LEU A 564 -23.86 17.86 8.84
CA LEU A 564 -24.52 18.94 9.58
C LEU A 564 -25.40 18.39 10.71
N ALA A 565 -26.17 17.34 10.44
CA ALA A 565 -27.02 16.72 11.45
C ALA A 565 -26.22 16.11 12.61
N ASN A 566 -25.06 15.50 12.34
CA ASN A 566 -24.17 14.92 13.35
C ASN A 566 -23.65 15.97 14.34
N ILE A 567 -23.49 17.23 13.91
CA ILE A 567 -23.08 18.35 14.76
C ILE A 567 -24.27 19.20 15.26
N GLY A 568 -25.48 18.65 15.19
CA GLY A 568 -26.69 19.28 15.73
C GLY A 568 -27.36 20.32 14.82
N ILE A 569 -26.84 20.57 13.61
CA ILE A 569 -27.37 21.57 12.69
C ILE A 569 -28.46 20.96 11.83
N GLN A 570 -29.69 21.45 11.99
CA GLN A 570 -30.81 20.97 11.21
C GLN A 570 -30.97 21.72 9.88
N THR A 571 -31.25 20.98 8.81
CA THR A 571 -31.46 21.55 7.47
C THR A 571 -32.73 21.05 6.79
N LYS A 572 -33.20 21.79 5.78
CA LYS A 572 -34.24 21.38 4.82
C LYS A 572 -33.62 21.28 3.44
N GLN A 573 -33.93 20.20 2.73
CA GLN A 573 -33.45 19.96 1.37
C GLN A 573 -34.56 20.21 0.35
N SER A 574 -34.20 20.83 -0.77
CA SER A 574 -35.10 20.96 -1.91
C SER A 574 -34.35 21.20 -3.20
N TRP A 575 -34.95 20.82 -4.32
CA TRP A 575 -34.47 21.27 -5.63
C TRP A 575 -35.01 22.68 -5.94
N LYS A 576 -34.22 23.46 -6.68
CA LYS A 576 -34.50 24.86 -7.01
C LYS A 576 -34.88 25.04 -8.47
N GLU A 577 -34.08 24.49 -9.37
CA GLU A 577 -34.23 24.72 -10.81
C GLU A 577 -33.65 23.56 -11.64
N ALA A 578 -34.20 23.41 -12.85
CA ALA A 578 -33.67 22.58 -13.92
C ALA A 578 -33.07 23.48 -15.01
N THR A 579 -31.82 23.22 -15.40
CA THR A 579 -31.08 24.00 -16.41
C THR A 579 -30.79 23.11 -17.62
N LEU A 580 -31.25 23.51 -18.80
CA LEU A 580 -30.88 22.94 -20.09
C LEU A 580 -29.80 23.81 -20.75
N TYR A 581 -28.64 23.24 -21.01
CA TYR A 581 -27.54 23.89 -21.73
C TYR A 581 -27.63 23.65 -23.23
N GLU A 582 -26.96 24.47 -24.04
CA GLU A 582 -26.86 24.30 -25.50
C GLU A 582 -26.30 22.94 -25.91
N SER A 583 -25.38 22.38 -25.14
CA SER A 583 -24.84 21.02 -25.33
C SER A 583 -25.90 19.90 -25.24
N GLY A 584 -27.13 20.23 -24.84
CA GLY A 584 -28.20 19.27 -24.56
C GLY A 584 -28.10 18.65 -23.16
N ARG A 585 -27.12 19.08 -22.35
CA ARG A 585 -27.01 18.70 -20.94
C ARG A 585 -28.20 19.28 -20.16
N VAL A 586 -28.78 18.47 -19.28
CA VAL A 586 -29.78 18.92 -18.30
C VAL A 586 -29.26 18.64 -16.90
N SER A 587 -29.08 19.70 -16.11
CA SER A 587 -28.70 19.60 -14.70
C SER A 587 -29.80 20.15 -13.79
N ILE A 588 -29.89 19.60 -12.58
CA ILE A 588 -30.81 20.05 -11.54
C ILE A 588 -30.00 20.58 -10.38
N LEU A 589 -30.29 21.81 -9.95
CA LEU A 589 -29.73 22.38 -8.74
C LEU A 589 -30.58 21.96 -7.53
N TRP A 590 -29.93 21.28 -6.60
CA TRP A 590 -30.44 20.99 -5.27
C TRP A 590 -29.76 21.87 -4.24
N GLU A 591 -30.50 22.24 -3.21
CA GLU A 591 -30.00 23.06 -2.13
C GLU A 591 -30.43 22.48 -0.78
N ILE A 592 -29.55 22.60 0.22
CA ILE A 592 -29.91 22.51 1.63
C ILE A 592 -29.88 23.91 2.23
N ARG A 593 -30.80 24.15 3.17
CA ARG A 593 -30.91 25.41 3.91
C ARG A 593 -31.03 25.10 5.40
N THR A 594 -30.36 25.88 6.25
CA THR A 594 -30.56 25.80 7.71
C THR A 594 -32.03 26.00 8.08
N LYS A 595 -32.55 25.21 9.04
CA LYS A 595 -33.97 25.26 9.42
C LYS A 595 -34.32 26.54 10.16
N SER A 596 -33.41 27.02 11.01
CA SER A 596 -33.59 28.19 11.87
C SER A 596 -32.37 29.12 11.87
N GLN A 597 -32.52 30.30 12.48
CA GLN A 597 -31.38 31.18 12.76
C GLN A 597 -30.43 30.58 13.79
N HIS A 598 -30.92 29.79 14.75
CA HIS A 598 -30.08 29.08 15.70
C HIS A 598 -29.18 28.06 15.01
N ASP A 599 -29.72 27.27 14.07
CA ASP A 599 -28.91 26.35 13.23
C ASP A 599 -27.84 27.10 12.41
N THR A 600 -28.17 28.32 11.98
CA THR A 600 -27.24 29.19 11.23
C THR A 600 -26.11 29.68 12.15
N ALA A 601 -26.46 30.13 13.35
CA ALA A 601 -25.48 30.54 14.35
C ALA A 601 -24.57 29.39 14.76
N LEU A 602 -25.16 28.21 15.04
CA LEU A 602 -24.44 27.01 15.40
C LEU A 602 -23.42 26.60 14.33
N TRP A 603 -23.77 26.71 13.04
CA TRP A 603 -22.81 26.50 11.96
C TRP A 603 -21.62 27.48 12.05
N GLY A 604 -21.90 28.78 12.17
CA GLY A 604 -20.85 29.80 12.27
C GLY A 604 -19.92 29.65 13.47
N ILE A 605 -20.41 29.03 14.55
CA ILE A 605 -19.66 28.78 15.80
C ILE A 605 -18.83 27.50 15.68
N ILE A 606 -19.44 26.39 15.25
CA ILE A 606 -18.77 25.07 15.20
C ILE A 606 -17.79 24.96 14.03
N ALA A 607 -18.13 25.54 12.88
CA ALA A 607 -17.37 25.43 11.65
C ALA A 607 -17.36 26.79 10.90
N PRO A 608 -16.70 27.82 11.46
CA PRO A 608 -16.60 29.13 10.82
C PRO A 608 -15.95 29.04 9.43
N PRO A 609 -16.38 29.87 8.46
CA PRO A 609 -15.83 29.82 7.11
C PRO A 609 -14.35 30.20 7.11
N ASN A 610 -13.52 29.41 6.43
CA ASN A 610 -12.10 29.70 6.22
C ASN A 610 -11.85 30.72 5.09
N ASP A 611 -12.65 31.78 5.06
CA ASP A 611 -12.55 32.92 4.15
C ASP A 611 -12.73 34.20 4.96
N VAL A 612 -11.79 35.13 4.86
CA VAL A 612 -11.76 36.33 5.73
C VAL A 612 -13.05 37.13 5.62
N VAL A 613 -13.53 37.36 4.40
CA VAL A 613 -14.71 38.18 4.14
C VAL A 613 -15.99 37.49 4.64
N LYS A 614 -16.16 36.21 4.33
CA LYS A 614 -17.31 35.43 4.82
C LYS A 614 -17.27 35.25 6.33
N PHE A 615 -16.09 35.11 6.92
CA PHE A 615 -15.91 35.00 8.36
C PHE A 615 -16.34 36.29 9.06
N GLU A 616 -15.83 37.44 8.64
CA GLU A 616 -16.20 38.74 9.18
C GLU A 616 -17.70 39.00 9.06
N LYS A 617 -18.29 38.67 7.90
CA LYS A 617 -19.74 38.77 7.67
C LYS A 617 -20.52 37.91 8.67
N PHE A 618 -20.06 36.69 8.94
CA PHE A 618 -20.68 35.79 9.90
C PHE A 618 -20.58 36.34 11.33
N GLN A 619 -19.38 36.79 11.72
CA GLN A 619 -19.10 37.34 13.04
C GLN A 619 -19.89 38.62 13.33
N LEU A 620 -19.99 39.52 12.35
CA LEU A 620 -20.82 40.72 12.48
C LEU A 620 -22.29 40.36 12.70
N TRP A 621 -22.81 39.38 11.96
CA TRP A 621 -24.18 38.93 12.14
C TRP A 621 -24.41 38.29 13.52
N LEU A 622 -23.48 37.46 14.00
CA LEU A 622 -23.55 36.86 15.34
C LEU A 622 -23.53 37.91 16.45
N ARG A 623 -22.64 38.91 16.37
CA ARG A 623 -22.56 40.02 17.35
C ARG A 623 -23.85 40.83 17.43
N ASN A 624 -24.53 41.01 16.30
CA ASN A 624 -25.82 41.70 16.24
C ASN A 624 -27.00 40.83 16.74
N ASN A 625 -26.76 39.56 17.08
CA ASN A 625 -27.76 38.61 17.55
C ASN A 625 -27.22 37.75 18.73
N PRO A 626 -26.81 38.38 19.85
CA PRO A 626 -26.14 37.69 20.95
C PRO A 626 -26.98 36.58 21.58
N GLN A 627 -28.31 36.66 21.51
CA GLN A 627 -29.24 35.63 22.00
C GLN A 627 -29.15 34.29 21.25
N LEU A 628 -28.42 34.24 20.12
CA LEU A 628 -28.21 33.03 19.33
C LEU A 628 -26.85 32.35 19.60
N SER A 629 -25.97 33.00 20.39
CA SER A 629 -24.58 32.56 20.63
C SER A 629 -24.45 31.60 21.81
#